data_AF-A0A022R3Z2-F1
#
_entry.id   AF-A0A022R3Z2-F1
#
_cell.length_a   1.000
_cell.length_b   1.000
_cell.length_c   1.000
_cell.angle_alpha   90.00
_cell.angle_beta   90.00
_cell.angle_gamma   90.00
#
_symmetry.space_group_name_H-M   'P 1'
#
loop_
_entity.id
_entity.type
_entity.pdbx_description
1 polymer ?
#
loop_
_entity_poly.entity_id
_entity_poly.type
_entity_poly.pdbx_seq_one_letter_code
_entity_poly.pdbx_strand_id
1 'polypeptide(L)' 'MGIKGLTKLLADNAPNAMKQQKFESYFGREIAMDASHDAFTTFL' A
#
# COMPACT_ATOMS: atom_id res chain seq x y z
N MET A 1 10.93 -5.58 5.03
CA MET A 1 11.08 -6.19 3.69
C MET A 1 9.80 -6.90 3.30
N GLY A 2 9.37 -6.80 2.04
CA GLY A 2 8.09 -7.34 1.55
C GLY A 2 8.17 -8.76 0.97
N ILE A 3 7.03 -9.29 0.54
CA ILE A 3 6.91 -10.60 -0.12
C ILE A 3 7.18 -10.44 -1.62
N LYS A 4 8.20 -11.15 -2.13
CA LYS A 4 8.60 -11.09 -3.54
C LYS A 4 7.48 -11.63 -4.45
N GLY A 5 7.07 -10.83 -5.43
CA GLY A 5 6.11 -11.25 -6.46
C GLY A 5 4.62 -11.20 -6.04
N LEU A 6 4.30 -10.82 -4.80
CA LEU A 6 2.93 -10.78 -4.30
C LEU A 6 2.02 -9.87 -5.14
N THR A 7 2.52 -8.69 -5.52
CA THR A 7 1.75 -7.74 -6.35
C THR A 7 1.36 -8.35 -7.70
N LYS A 8 2.28 -9.06 -8.35
CA LYS A 8 2.00 -9.72 -9.64
C LYS A 8 1.00 -10.87 -9.46
N LEU A 9 1.16 -11.67 -8.42
CA LEU A 9 0.23 -12.78 -8.12
C LEU A 9 -1.21 -12.28 -7.93
N LEU A 10 -1.37 -11.18 -7.17
CA LEU A 10 -2.68 -10.55 -6.93
C LEU A 10 -3.24 -9.93 -8.21
N ALA A 11 -2.41 -9.31 -9.05
CA ALA A 11 -2.82 -8.78 -10.34
C ALA A 11 -3.36 -9.88 -11.27
N ASP A 12 -2.67 -11.01 -11.34
CA ASP A 12 -2.97 -12.09 -12.28
C ASP A 12 -4.17 -12.95 -11.83
N ASN A 13 -4.33 -13.18 -10.52
CA ASN A 13 -5.30 -14.16 -10.00
C ASN A 13 -6.45 -13.54 -9.18
N ALA A 14 -6.27 -12.33 -8.64
CA ALA A 14 -7.26 -11.68 -7.76
C ALA A 14 -7.32 -10.15 -7.98
N PRO A 15 -7.55 -9.67 -9.22
CA PRO A 15 -7.50 -8.24 -9.53
C PRO A 15 -8.49 -7.41 -8.71
N ASN A 16 -9.63 -7.99 -8.33
CA ASN A 16 -10.66 -7.34 -7.51
C ASN A 16 -10.24 -7.08 -6.06
N ALA A 17 -9.15 -7.69 -5.58
CA ALA A 17 -8.61 -7.45 -4.25
C ALA A 17 -7.83 -6.13 -4.17
N MET A 18 -7.42 -5.56 -5.31
CA MET A 18 -6.72 -4.28 -5.38
C MET A 18 -7.68 -3.16 -5.78
N LYS A 19 -7.69 -2.07 -5.03
CA LYS A 19 -8.52 -0.89 -5.31
C LYS A 19 -7.66 0.36 -5.37
N GLN A 20 -7.74 1.08 -6.48
CA GLN A 20 -7.24 2.46 -6.56
C GLN A 20 -8.38 3.41 -6.18
N GLN A 21 -8.10 4.26 -5.21
CA GLN A 21 -9.02 5.31 -4.79
C GLN A 21 -8.25 6.62 -4.67
N LYS A 22 -8.95 7.74 -4.87
CA LYS A 22 -8.35 9.05 -4.67
C LYS A 22 -8.08 9.30 -3.18
N PHE A 23 -7.08 10.10 -2.87
CA PHE A 23 -6.69 10.37 -1.48
C PHE A 23 -7.85 10.96 -0.66
N GLU A 24 -8.67 11.80 -1.28
CA GLU A 24 -9.80 12.46 -0.62
C GLU A 24 -10.86 11.47 -0.10
N SER A 25 -10.91 10.26 -0.67
CA SER A 25 -11.81 9.19 -0.20
C SER A 25 -11.45 8.64 1.18
N TYR A 26 -10.24 8.94 1.67
CA TYR A 26 -9.74 8.54 2.99
C TYR A 26 -9.84 9.65 4.04
N PHE A 27 -10.29 10.86 3.70
CA PHE A 27 -10.46 11.94 4.69
C PHE A 27 -11.41 11.53 5.83
N GLY A 28 -11.04 11.90 7.05
CA GLY A 28 -11.80 11.55 8.27
C GLY A 28 -11.61 10.11 8.76
N ARG A 29 -10.73 9.32 8.13
CA ARG A 29 -10.33 7.99 8.63
C ARG A 29 -9.00 8.07 9.35
N GLU A 30 -8.95 7.47 10.53
CA GLU A 30 -7.66 7.18 11.18
C GLU A 30 -6.99 6.01 10.46
N ILE A 31 -5.72 6.20 10.09
CA ILE A 31 -4.91 5.21 9.38
C ILE A 31 -3.64 5.01 10.19
N ALA A 32 -3.35 3.77 10.57
CA ALA A 32 -2.07 3.41 11.17
C ALA A 32 -1.00 3.40 10.08
N MET A 33 0.07 4.16 10.27
CA MET A 33 1.22 4.23 9.37
C MET A 33 2.44 3.58 10.04
N ASP A 34 3.19 2.77 9.28
CA ASP A 34 4.43 2.16 9.74
C ASP A 34 5.61 3.12 9.49
N ALA A 35 5.98 3.86 10.54
CA ALA A 35 7.06 4.85 10.47
C ALA A 35 8.44 4.25 10.10
N SER A 36 8.67 2.96 10.35
CA SER A 36 9.97 2.33 10.10
C SER A 36 10.22 2.04 8.62
N HIS A 37 9.16 1.81 7.85
CA HIS A 37 9.25 1.66 6.40
C HIS A 37 9.50 3.01 5.73
N ASP A 38 8.75 4.04 6.16
CA ASP A 38 8.80 5.39 5.57
C ASP A 38 10.06 6.19 5.95
N ALA A 39 10.62 5.98 7.15
CA ALA A 39 11.84 6.66 7.58
C ALA A 39 13.03 6.38 6.63
N PHE A 40 13.20 5.14 6.17
CA PHE A 40 14.28 4.80 5.25
C PHE A 40 14.11 5.49 3.89
N THR A 41 12.88 5.67 3.43
CA THR A 41 12.56 6.29 2.13
C THR A 41 12.57 7.83 2.18
N THR A 42 12.40 8.44 3.35
CA THR A 42 12.36 9.91 3.50
C THR A 42 13.76 10.56 3.59
N PHE A 43 14.81 9.80 3.91
CA PHE A 43 16.18 10.30 4.08
C PHE A 43 17.11 10.08 2.87
N LEU A 44 16.56 9.77 1.70
CA LEU A 44 17.26 9.68 0.40
C LEU A 44 16.63 10.64 -0.61
#